data_AF-W9YLI9-F1
#
_entry.id   AF-W9YLI9-F1
#
_cell.length_a   1.000
_cell.length_b   1.000
_cell.length_c   1.000
_cell.angle_alpha   90.00
_cell.angle_beta   90.00
_cell.angle_gamma   90.00
#
_symmetry.space_group_name_H-M   'P 1'
#
loop_
_entity.id
_entity.type
_entity.pdbx_description
1 polymer ?
#
loop_
_entity_poly.entity_id
_entity_poly.type
_entity_poly.pdbx_seq_one_letter_code
_entity_poly.pdbx_strand_id
1 'polypeptide(L)'
;MGEVDNELLLTNNAGTMIGGGGPNVSKETRKLKKAQALQLENKADKALQAAYAQVEAWGEKAKLTGPVKTAAKMYFKRVYEANALRGKQTDVILAGCLFIACRQLRTPRSFNEIFGLTSVPKKEIA
;
A
#
# COMPACT_ATOMS: atom_id res chain seq x y z
N MET A 1 11.78 -29.65 14.45
CA MET A 1 11.52 -28.25 14.89
C MET A 1 11.94 -27.37 13.72
N GLY A 2 11.09 -26.80 12.89
CA GLY A 2 9.65 -26.64 12.86
C GLY A 2 9.40 -25.55 11.82
N GLU A 3 9.41 -25.94 10.54
CA GLU A 3 9.03 -25.06 9.44
C GLU A 3 7.51 -25.08 9.34
N VAL A 4 6.90 -24.05 9.93
CA VAL A 4 5.50 -23.70 9.66
C VAL A 4 5.50 -22.93 8.33
N ASP A 5 5.51 -23.68 7.24
CA ASP A 5 5.16 -23.14 5.94
C ASP A 5 3.74 -22.60 6.04
N ASN A 6 3.63 -21.28 6.05
CA ASN A 6 2.36 -20.58 5.95
C ASN A 6 1.85 -20.78 4.51
N GLU A 7 1.23 -21.94 4.31
CA GLU A 7 0.59 -22.45 3.08
C GLU A 7 -0.65 -21.64 2.66
N LEU A 8 -0.80 -20.39 3.12
CA LEU A 8 -1.99 -19.57 2.90
C LEU A 8 -1.85 -18.56 1.76
N LEU A 9 -0.77 -18.62 0.97
CA LEU A 9 -0.55 -17.72 -0.18
C LEU A 9 -0.28 -18.44 -1.51
N LEU A 10 -0.37 -19.78 -1.56
CA LEU A 10 -0.14 -20.53 -2.81
C LEU A 10 -1.39 -20.69 -3.68
N THR A 11 -2.58 -20.38 -3.14
CA THR A 11 -3.82 -20.43 -3.93
C THR A 11 -4.25 -19.03 -4.30
N ASN A 12 -3.61 -18.48 -5.34
CA ASN A 12 -4.27 -17.67 -6.38
C ASN A 12 -3.26 -17.24 -7.45
N ASN A 13 -2.75 -18.21 -8.21
CA ASN A 13 -2.33 -17.94 -9.59
C ASN A 13 -3.38 -18.50 -10.56
N ALA A 14 -4.59 -17.94 -10.48
CA ALA A 14 -5.56 -18.01 -11.56
C ALA A 14 -5.45 -16.66 -12.30
N GLY A 15 -4.60 -16.61 -13.33
CA GLY A 15 -4.21 -15.35 -13.97
C GLY A 15 -3.77 -15.46 -15.42
N THR A 16 -4.61 -16.07 -16.24
CA THR A 16 -4.74 -15.89 -17.71
C THR A 16 -3.69 -16.55 -18.63
N MET A 17 -4.15 -17.58 -19.35
CA MET A 17 -3.62 -17.90 -20.68
C MET A 17 -3.77 -16.67 -21.59
N ILE A 18 -2.74 -15.82 -21.69
CA ILE A 18 -2.67 -14.81 -22.75
C ILE A 18 -1.96 -15.46 -23.93
N GLY A 19 -2.75 -16.01 -24.85
CA GLY A 19 -2.35 -16.21 -26.23
C GLY A 19 -1.82 -14.88 -26.77
N GLY A 20 -0.52 -14.85 -27.08
CA GLY A 20 0.18 -13.62 -27.41
C GLY A 20 1.64 -13.93 -27.72
N GLY A 21 1.86 -14.82 -28.67
CA GLY A 21 3.20 -15.18 -29.10
C GLY A 21 3.13 -15.93 -30.41
N GLY A 22 3.04 -15.19 -31.51
CA GLY A 22 3.41 -15.73 -32.82
C GLY A 22 4.84 -16.30 -32.77
N PRO A 23 5.21 -17.19 -33.70
CA PRO A 23 6.40 -18.06 -33.65
C PRO A 23 7.77 -17.35 -33.55
N ASN A 24 7.83 -16.01 -33.49
CA ASN A 24 9.05 -15.20 -33.51
C ASN A 24 9.39 -14.46 -32.19
N VAL A 25 8.76 -14.77 -31.05
CA VAL A 25 9.12 -14.17 -29.76
C VAL A 25 10.20 -14.99 -29.06
N SER A 26 11.44 -14.48 -29.03
CA SER A 26 12.60 -15.15 -28.43
C SER A 26 12.38 -15.50 -26.95
N LYS A 27 12.95 -16.62 -26.50
CA LYS A 27 12.95 -17.08 -25.10
C LYS A 27 13.46 -15.98 -24.16
N GLU A 28 14.39 -15.18 -24.63
CA GLU A 28 14.98 -14.04 -23.92
C GLU A 28 13.94 -12.94 -23.68
N THR A 29 13.08 -12.64 -24.65
CA THR A 29 11.98 -11.66 -24.50
C THR A 29 10.94 -12.12 -23.48
N ARG A 30 10.64 -13.42 -23.42
CA ARG A 30 9.72 -14.00 -22.42
C ARG A 30 10.32 -13.98 -21.01
N LYS A 31 11.63 -14.28 -20.87
CA LYS A 31 12.36 -14.16 -19.60
C LYS A 31 12.42 -12.70 -19.13
N LEU A 32 12.70 -11.77 -20.03
CA LEU A 32 12.74 -10.33 -19.75
C LEU A 32 11.39 -9.81 -19.24
N LYS A 33 10.27 -10.19 -19.89
CA LYS A 33 8.92 -9.79 -19.41
C LYS A 33 8.58 -10.36 -18.04
N LYS A 34 8.94 -11.63 -17.76
CA LYS A 34 8.77 -12.21 -16.41
C LYS A 34 9.63 -11.52 -15.36
N ALA A 35 10.89 -11.22 -15.68
CA ALA A 35 11.78 -10.51 -14.77
C ALA A 35 11.27 -9.08 -14.47
N GLN A 36 10.74 -8.38 -15.48
CA GLN A 36 10.13 -7.06 -15.29
C GLN A 36 8.88 -7.11 -14.40
N ALA A 37 8.02 -8.13 -14.56
CA ALA A 37 6.84 -8.30 -13.71
C ALA A 37 7.22 -8.50 -12.23
N LEU A 38 8.20 -9.38 -11.96
CA LEU A 38 8.73 -9.61 -10.60
C LEU A 38 9.37 -8.36 -9.99
N GLN A 39 10.08 -7.56 -10.80
CA GLN A 39 10.67 -6.31 -10.33
C GLN A 39 9.62 -5.24 -10.00
N LEU A 40 8.50 -5.24 -10.73
CA LEU A 40 7.40 -4.30 -10.49
C LEU A 40 6.65 -4.65 -9.19
N GLU A 41 6.42 -5.94 -8.95
CA GLU A 41 5.81 -6.46 -7.72
C GLU A 41 6.66 -6.12 -6.49
N ASN A 42 7.97 -6.39 -6.54
CA ASN A 42 8.90 -6.03 -5.46
C ASN A 42 8.95 -4.52 -5.15
N LYS A 43 8.79 -3.65 -6.17
CA LYS A 43 8.71 -2.20 -5.96
C LYS A 43 7.41 -1.81 -5.25
N ALA A 44 6.31 -2.47 -5.58
CA ALA A 44 5.01 -2.22 -4.96
C ALA A 44 5.01 -2.62 -3.48
N ASP A 45 5.58 -3.78 -3.14
CA ASP A 45 5.73 -4.21 -1.74
C ASP A 45 6.62 -3.28 -0.92
N LYS A 46 7.73 -2.81 -1.49
CA LYS A 46 8.60 -1.83 -0.82
C LYS A 46 7.88 -0.51 -0.54
N ALA A 47 7.08 -0.01 -1.48
CA ALA A 47 6.29 1.20 -1.28
C ALA A 47 5.24 1.01 -0.18
N LEU A 48 4.57 -0.15 -0.15
CA LEU A 48 3.60 -0.51 0.88
C LEU A 48 4.24 -0.60 2.28
N GLN A 49 5.43 -1.21 2.38
CA GLN A 49 6.16 -1.29 3.64
C GLN A 49 6.65 0.08 4.13
N ALA A 50 7.14 0.94 3.23
CA ALA A 50 7.53 2.30 3.58
C ALA A 50 6.34 3.10 4.13
N ALA A 51 5.19 3.00 3.47
CA ALA A 51 3.94 3.60 3.92
C ALA A 51 3.53 3.11 5.32
N TYR A 52 3.64 1.81 5.60
CA TYR A 52 3.33 1.28 6.93
C TYR A 52 4.25 1.79 8.03
N ALA A 53 5.55 1.91 7.75
CA ALA A 53 6.51 2.49 8.68
C ALA A 53 6.17 3.96 8.98
N GLN A 54 5.71 4.70 7.97
CA GLN A 54 5.32 6.10 8.11
C GLN A 54 4.02 6.27 8.90
N VAL A 55 3.02 5.39 8.71
CA VAL A 55 1.82 5.33 9.56
C VAL A 55 2.18 5.05 11.03
N GLU A 56 3.14 4.14 11.28
CA GLU A 56 3.62 3.88 12.65
C GLU A 56 4.28 5.11 13.26
N ALA A 57 5.18 5.78 12.53
CA ALA A 57 5.85 6.99 13.00
C ALA A 57 4.86 8.13 13.31
N TRP A 58 3.87 8.34 12.45
CA TRP A 58 2.81 9.34 12.69
C TRP A 58 1.89 8.94 13.82
N GLY A 59 1.52 7.66 13.90
CA GLY A 59 0.70 7.12 14.97
C GLY A 59 1.36 7.24 16.33
N GLU A 60 2.68 7.02 16.43
CA GLU A 60 3.44 7.21 17.66
C GLU A 60 3.48 8.68 18.08
N LYS A 61 3.80 9.59 17.14
CA LYS A 61 3.79 11.04 17.41
C LYS A 61 2.40 11.55 17.81
N ALA A 62 1.34 11.04 17.19
CA ALA A 62 -0.05 11.37 17.50
C ALA A 62 -0.62 10.57 18.68
N LYS A 63 0.17 9.71 19.35
CA LYS A 63 -0.26 8.84 20.45
C LYS A 63 -1.55 8.06 20.11
N LEU A 64 -1.63 7.54 18.89
CA LEU A 64 -2.78 6.78 18.41
C LEU A 64 -2.76 5.37 18.97
N THR A 65 -3.94 4.83 19.25
CA THR A 65 -4.09 3.46 19.72
C THR A 65 -3.77 2.46 18.60
N GLY A 66 -3.29 1.27 18.97
CA GLY A 66 -2.99 0.20 18.02
C GLY A 66 -4.08 -0.07 16.98
N PRO A 67 -5.38 -0.11 17.36
CA PRO A 67 -6.49 -0.30 16.41
C PRO A 67 -6.56 0.78 15.31
N VAL A 68 -6.25 2.05 15.63
CA VAL A 68 -6.26 3.15 14.65
C VAL A 68 -5.15 2.94 13.62
N LYS A 69 -3.95 2.58 14.08
CA LYS A 69 -2.80 2.32 13.20
C LYS A 69 -3.08 1.15 12.27
N THR A 70 -3.67 0.07 12.78
CA THR A 70 -4.08 -1.09 11.98
C THR A 70 -5.14 -0.72 10.95
N ALA A 71 -6.18 0.02 11.34
CA ALA A 71 -7.22 0.46 10.42
C ALA A 71 -6.67 1.35 9.30
N ALA A 72 -5.79 2.31 9.62
CA ALA A 72 -5.14 3.17 8.65
C ALA A 72 -4.33 2.38 7.60
N LYS A 73 -3.54 1.38 8.04
CA LYS A 73 -2.80 0.48 7.14
C LYS A 73 -3.74 -0.32 6.23
N MET A 74 -4.84 -0.83 6.76
CA MET A 74 -5.84 -1.56 5.97
C MET A 74 -6.50 -0.69 4.90
N TYR A 75 -6.85 0.56 5.23
CA TYR A 75 -7.39 1.50 4.25
C TYR A 75 -6.36 1.84 3.16
N PHE A 76 -5.11 2.08 3.54
CA PHE A 76 -4.05 2.35 2.58
C PHE A 76 -3.86 1.18 1.61
N LYS A 77 -3.79 -0.06 2.11
CA LYS A 77 -3.66 -1.26 1.27
C LYS A 77 -4.78 -1.36 0.24
N ARG A 78 -6.04 -1.19 0.66
CA ARG A 78 -7.21 -1.24 -0.23
C ARG A 78 -7.16 -0.18 -1.33
N VAL A 79 -6.78 1.05 -0.96
CA VAL A 79 -6.70 2.17 -1.90
C VAL A 79 -5.53 1.99 -2.88
N TYR A 80 -4.41 1.45 -2.39
CA TYR A 80 -3.23 1.14 -3.18
C TYR A 80 -3.50 0.02 -4.20
N GLU A 81 -4.15 -1.07 -3.78
CA GLU A 81 -4.56 -2.17 -4.67
C GLU A 81 -5.59 -1.72 -5.71
N ALA A 82 -6.53 -0.86 -5.31
CA ALA A 82 -7.52 -0.29 -6.23
C ALA A 82 -6.91 0.69 -7.26
N ASN A 83 -5.64 1.08 -7.12
CA ASN A 83 -4.95 2.10 -7.94
C ASN A 83 -5.74 3.41 -8.10
N ALA A 84 -6.71 3.68 -7.23
CA ALA A 84 -7.67 4.77 -7.38
C ALA A 84 -7.05 6.18 -7.26
N LEU A 85 -5.86 6.27 -6.63
CA LEU A 85 -5.17 7.53 -6.35
C LEU A 85 -3.78 7.60 -7.02
N ARG A 86 -3.61 6.89 -8.15
CA ARG A 86 -2.38 6.91 -8.95
C ARG A 86 -2.03 8.35 -9.37
N GLY A 87 -0.87 8.84 -8.95
CA GLY A 87 -0.35 10.17 -9.31
C GLY A 87 -0.47 11.24 -8.23
N LYS A 88 -1.16 10.97 -7.12
CA LYS A 88 -1.06 11.80 -5.91
C LYS A 88 0.13 11.38 -5.06
N GLN A 89 0.64 12.29 -4.24
CA GLN A 89 1.71 11.95 -3.31
C GLN A 89 1.22 10.91 -2.31
N THR A 90 2.03 9.89 -2.06
CA THR A 90 1.72 8.81 -1.11
C THR A 90 1.38 9.35 0.26
N ASP A 91 2.06 10.41 0.70
CA ASP A 91 1.85 11.08 1.99
C ASP A 91 0.44 11.66 2.13
N VAL A 92 -0.12 12.20 1.04
CA VAL A 92 -1.49 12.76 1.01
C VAL A 92 -2.51 11.65 1.20
N ILE A 93 -2.31 10.53 0.49
CA ILE A 93 -3.18 9.36 0.57
C ILE A 93 -3.13 8.79 2.00
N LEU A 94 -1.92 8.66 2.55
CA LEU A 94 -1.68 8.16 3.88
C LEU A 94 -2.34 9.04 4.95
N ALA A 95 -2.22 10.36 4.81
CA ALA A 95 -2.87 11.34 5.70
C ALA A 95 -4.40 11.23 5.66
N GLY A 96 -4.98 11.06 4.47
CA GLY A 96 -6.43 10.84 4.30
C GLY A 96 -6.90 9.52 4.95
N CYS A 97 -6.17 8.42 4.73
CA CYS A 97 -6.47 7.13 5.36
C CYS A 97 -6.40 7.20 6.89
N LEU A 98 -5.41 7.92 7.42
CA LEU A 98 -5.26 8.12 8.86
C LEU A 98 -6.43 8.94 9.43
N PHE A 99 -6.82 10.02 8.76
CA PHE A 99 -7.96 10.85 9.17
C PHE A 99 -9.27 10.04 9.24
N ILE A 100 -9.54 9.24 8.21
CA ILE A 100 -10.73 8.37 8.18
C ILE A 100 -10.68 7.34 9.32
N ALA A 101 -9.52 6.73 9.58
CA ALA A 101 -9.35 5.77 10.67
C ALA A 101 -9.63 6.39 12.05
N CYS A 102 -9.09 7.58 12.32
CA CYS A 102 -9.34 8.33 13.56
C CYS A 102 -10.85 8.65 13.74
N ARG A 103 -11.53 9.03 12.64
CA ARG A 103 -12.96 9.33 12.67
C ARG A 103 -13.82 8.09 12.95
N GLN A 104 -13.46 6.95 12.39
CA GLN A 104 -14.15 5.67 12.62
C GLN A 104 -14.07 5.20 14.08
N LEU A 105 -12.91 5.39 14.72
CA LEU A 105 -12.66 4.96 16.09
C LEU A 105 -13.08 5.98 17.15
N ARG A 106 -13.85 7.02 16.76
CA ARG A 106 -14.29 8.13 17.62
C ARG A 106 -13.17 8.82 18.39
N THR A 107 -11.96 8.85 17.81
CA THR A 107 -10.82 9.63 18.31
C THR A 107 -10.56 10.79 17.35
N PRO A 108 -11.44 11.81 17.31
CA PRO A 108 -11.31 12.91 16.35
C PRO A 108 -10.03 13.71 16.66
N ARG A 109 -8.97 13.48 15.88
CA ARG A 109 -7.80 14.36 15.82
C ARG A 109 -8.12 15.54 14.93
N SER A 110 -7.66 16.72 15.33
CA SER A 110 -7.91 17.93 14.56
C SER A 110 -7.13 17.89 13.24
N PHE A 111 -7.69 18.51 12.20
CA PHE A 111 -7.00 18.65 10.92
C PHE A 111 -5.61 19.26 11.08
N ASN A 112 -5.45 20.21 12.01
CA ASN A 112 -4.17 20.88 12.28
C ASN A 112 -3.11 19.93 12.86
N GLU A 113 -3.49 18.96 13.69
CA GLU A 113 -2.56 17.97 14.23
C GLU A 113 -2.04 17.02 13.15
N ILE A 114 -2.93 16.52 12.29
CA ILE A 114 -2.53 15.67 11.16
C ILE A 114 -1.66 16.48 10.19
N PHE A 115 -1.97 17.75 10.00
CA PHE A 115 -1.16 18.65 9.17
C PHE A 115 0.27 18.81 9.67
N GLY A 116 0.43 19.07 10.97
CA GLY A 116 1.75 19.25 11.57
C GLY A 116 2.60 17.99 11.52
N LEU A 117 1.98 16.81 11.39
CA LEU A 117 2.66 15.52 11.32
C LEU A 117 3.03 15.11 9.90
N THR A 118 2.18 15.46 8.93
CA THR A 118 2.28 15.00 7.54
C THR A 118 2.88 16.03 6.60
N SER A 119 2.94 17.30 6.99
CA SER A 119 3.42 18.43 6.16
C SER A 119 2.70 18.56 4.80
N VAL A 120 1.58 17.85 4.62
CA VAL A 120 0.79 17.85 3.39
C VAL A 120 -0.10 19.10 3.38
N PRO A 121 -0.13 19.92 2.32
CA PRO A 121 -0.91 21.16 2.27
C PRO A 121 -2.44 20.94 2.32
N LYS A 122 -3.18 21.90 2.91
CA LYS A 122 -4.61 21.73 3.30
C LYS A 122 -5.52 21.58 2.09
N LYS A 123 -5.00 22.06 0.96
CA LYS A 123 -5.59 22.02 -0.37
C LYS A 123 -5.59 20.62 -1.00
N GLU A 124 -4.78 19.68 -0.51
CA GLU A 124 -4.69 18.34 -1.10
C GLU A 124 -5.52 17.27 -0.38
N ILE A 125 -5.91 17.55 0.87
CA ILE A 125 -6.72 16.65 1.72
C ILE A 125 -8.21 17.05 1.70
N ALA A 126 -8.52 18.34 1.44
CA ALA A 126 -9.88 18.89 1.39
C ALA A 126 -10.57 18.67 0.04
#